data_AF-A0A8J3WIM9-F1
#
_entry.id   AF-A0A8J3WIM9-F1
#
_cell.length_a   1.000
_cell.length_b   1.000
_cell.length_c   1.000
_cell.angle_alpha   90.00
_cell.angle_beta   90.00
_cell.angle_gamma   90.00
#
_symmetry.space_group_name_H-M   'P 1'
#
loop_
_entity.id
_entity.type
_entity.pdbx_description
1 polymer ?
#
loop_
_entity_poly.entity_id
_entity_poly.type
_entity_poly.pdbx_seq_one_letter_code
_entity_poly.pdbx_strand_id
1 'polypeptide(L)'
;MPAVGGRDSPYTLAMQWEAEHFAAAARRLDDAVACLRAQAGDGAAALEYFGNLDVTVPQVRSWLNELVATRDFDYGVPPVYGLLFAQAWQLASSAERLSAFPGTAQRDETGWCVRRPTVWFGDTRIEADLELRAPLVVLGDLTVEGLLDDGDVSCSYLAVAGDLRARAISSAADHLVLGDIAADVIFCFTNDGSLVAGRDIVADLFVPAEHAYGHFGELRARCLGEGHRRDVIAEQVAPWLPEGYVRLGEADDPVDVHRILAEAAAGSSPVLPRPRTVAFPLPAPLAAALAAPDAITEVDLSGERLHRLPEALATLTGLVRLNLQDTPLTGLDGIGGAHRLQWLSIRKTPVESLAPLLALPHLTYLDVSYCAGVTDWPVLADLPGLQTVVAHGCRLPAEVRLTLAERLGAGLIGQ
;
A
#
# COMPACT_ATOMS: atom_id res chain seq x y z
N MET A 1 -14.24 -21.72 44.82
CA MET A 1 -15.50 -21.36 44.13
C MET A 1 -15.15 -20.72 42.79
N PRO A 2 -15.94 -20.99 41.74
CA PRO A 2 -15.47 -21.16 40.38
C PRO A 2 -15.34 -19.85 39.58
N ALA A 3 -14.67 -19.98 38.43
CA ALA A 3 -14.56 -18.99 37.37
C ALA A 3 -15.91 -18.37 37.01
N VAL A 4 -15.96 -17.04 37.00
CA VAL A 4 -17.07 -16.27 36.41
C VAL A 4 -16.66 -16.00 34.97
N GLY A 5 -17.37 -16.61 34.03
CA GLY A 5 -17.21 -16.38 32.60
C GLY A 5 -17.34 -14.90 32.27
N GLY A 6 -16.36 -14.38 31.54
CA GLY A 6 -16.41 -13.04 30.96
C GLY A 6 -17.60 -12.99 30.00
N ARG A 7 -18.58 -12.16 30.35
CA ARG A 7 -19.51 -11.64 29.34
C ARG A 7 -18.72 -10.62 28.54
N ASP A 8 -18.61 -10.84 27.24
CA ASP A 8 -18.05 -9.86 26.32
C ASP A 8 -18.75 -8.51 26.55
N SER A 9 -17.95 -7.47 26.76
CA SER A 9 -18.47 -6.11 26.92
C SER A 9 -19.14 -5.70 25.60
N PRO A 10 -20.26 -4.96 25.63
CA PRO A 10 -20.89 -4.44 24.40
C PRO A 10 -19.92 -3.61 23.54
N TYR A 11 -18.85 -3.05 24.13
CA TYR A 11 -17.76 -2.39 23.42
C TYR A 11 -16.88 -3.36 22.61
N THR A 12 -16.66 -4.58 23.10
CA THR A 12 -15.81 -5.59 22.44
C THR A 12 -16.51 -6.21 21.23
N LEU A 13 -17.83 -6.40 21.32
CA LEU A 13 -18.66 -6.86 20.20
C LEU A 13 -18.83 -5.80 19.12
N ALA A 14 -18.93 -4.51 19.49
CA ALA A 14 -18.96 -3.40 18.54
C ALA A 14 -17.65 -3.32 17.74
N MET A 15 -16.49 -3.36 18.42
CA MET A 15 -15.18 -3.33 17.74
C MET A 15 -14.93 -4.57 16.87
N GLN A 16 -15.35 -5.77 17.29
CA GLN A 16 -15.24 -6.98 16.47
C GLN A 16 -16.12 -6.91 15.22
N TRP A 17 -17.35 -6.42 15.36
CA TRP A 17 -18.27 -6.25 14.24
C TRP A 17 -17.79 -5.17 13.27
N GLU A 18 -17.25 -4.06 13.78
CA GLU A 18 -16.60 -3.01 12.99
C GLU A 18 -15.39 -3.55 12.24
N ALA A 19 -14.52 -4.32 12.88
CA ALA A 19 -13.34 -4.95 12.24
C ALA A 19 -13.74 -5.95 11.13
N GLU A 20 -14.73 -6.82 11.38
CA GLU A 20 -15.26 -7.73 10.35
C GLU A 20 -15.90 -6.96 9.18
N HIS A 21 -16.52 -5.82 9.46
CA HIS A 21 -17.11 -4.93 8.47
C HIS A 21 -16.06 -4.20 7.65
N PHE A 22 -15.00 -3.64 8.25
CA PHE A 22 -13.87 -3.05 7.52
C PHE A 22 -13.19 -4.09 6.63
N ALA A 23 -12.97 -5.30 7.14
CA ALA A 23 -12.45 -6.40 6.33
C ALA A 23 -13.39 -6.78 5.18
N ALA A 24 -14.72 -6.69 5.39
CA ALA A 24 -15.70 -6.91 4.33
C ALA A 24 -15.78 -5.74 3.32
N ALA A 25 -15.64 -4.50 3.77
CA ALA A 25 -15.59 -3.31 2.93
C ALA A 25 -14.33 -3.31 2.07
N ALA A 26 -13.18 -3.67 2.63
CA ALA A 26 -11.93 -3.88 1.89
C ALA A 26 -12.10 -4.96 0.80
N ARG A 27 -12.66 -6.14 1.14
CA ARG A 27 -12.96 -7.19 0.15
C ARG A 27 -13.91 -6.72 -0.96
N ARG A 28 -14.97 -5.98 -0.62
CA ARG A 28 -15.92 -5.43 -1.61
C ARG A 28 -15.29 -4.34 -2.48
N LEU A 29 -14.38 -3.54 -1.91
CA LEU A 29 -13.61 -2.56 -2.65
C LEU A 29 -12.63 -3.27 -3.60
N ASP A 30 -11.99 -4.36 -3.19
CA ASP A 30 -11.17 -5.19 -4.06
C ASP A 30 -11.99 -5.75 -5.23
N ASP A 31 -13.21 -6.23 -4.96
CA ASP A 31 -14.13 -6.72 -6.00
C ASP A 31 -14.56 -5.57 -6.95
N ALA A 32 -14.83 -4.38 -6.41
CA ALA A 32 -15.19 -3.20 -7.19
C ALA A 32 -14.02 -2.68 -8.03
N VAL A 33 -12.81 -2.64 -7.47
CA VAL A 33 -11.56 -2.28 -8.15
C VAL A 33 -11.23 -3.32 -9.21
N ALA A 34 -11.43 -4.61 -8.95
CA ALA A 34 -11.28 -5.69 -9.92
C ALA A 34 -12.27 -5.54 -11.09
N CYS A 35 -13.52 -5.17 -10.80
CA CYS A 35 -14.53 -4.85 -11.82
C CYS A 35 -14.12 -3.62 -12.66
N LEU A 36 -13.65 -2.55 -12.02
CA LEU A 36 -13.17 -1.34 -12.68
C LEU A 36 -11.94 -1.62 -13.56
N ARG A 37 -10.98 -2.42 -13.09
CA ARG A 37 -9.81 -2.88 -13.86
C ARG A 37 -10.23 -3.74 -15.06
N ALA A 38 -11.17 -4.67 -14.87
CA ALA A 38 -11.70 -5.49 -15.96
C ALA A 38 -12.41 -4.66 -17.05
N GLN A 39 -13.00 -3.52 -16.68
CA GLN A 39 -13.65 -2.58 -17.61
C GLN A 39 -12.67 -1.56 -18.24
N ALA A 40 -11.55 -1.26 -17.59
CA ALA A 40 -10.51 -0.33 -18.06
C ALA A 40 -9.74 -0.84 -19.30
N GLY A 41 -9.75 -2.16 -19.51
CA GLY A 41 -8.92 -2.84 -20.51
C GLY A 41 -7.56 -3.29 -19.94
N ASP A 42 -7.02 -4.35 -20.52
CA ASP A 42 -5.77 -4.99 -20.06
C ASP A 42 -4.55 -4.04 -20.17
N GLY A 43 -3.77 -3.90 -19.09
CA GLY A 43 -2.46 -3.21 -19.09
C GLY A 43 -2.44 -1.73 -18.69
N ALA A 44 -3.44 -1.24 -17.94
CA ALA A 44 -3.47 0.14 -17.47
C ALA A 44 -2.72 0.29 -16.12
N ALA A 45 -1.45 0.73 -16.18
CA ALA A 45 -0.62 1.08 -15.02
C ALA A 45 -1.24 2.17 -14.11
N ALA A 46 -2.17 2.94 -14.67
CA ALA A 46 -3.17 3.75 -14.00
C ALA A 46 -4.36 3.89 -14.97
N LEU A 47 -5.57 4.11 -14.45
CA LEU A 47 -6.76 4.31 -15.27
C LEU A 47 -6.72 5.69 -15.98
N GLU A 48 -6.03 5.79 -17.12
CA GLU A 48 -6.49 6.70 -18.17
C GLU A 48 -7.76 6.11 -18.78
N TYR A 49 -8.89 6.36 -18.12
CA TYR A 49 -10.17 5.79 -18.54
C TYR A 49 -10.68 6.46 -19.82
N PHE A 50 -10.75 5.69 -20.91
CA PHE A 50 -11.39 6.08 -22.18
C PHE A 50 -12.80 5.46 -22.36
N GLY A 51 -13.43 4.95 -21.30
CA GLY A 51 -14.82 4.48 -21.31
C GLY A 51 -15.84 5.58 -20.98
N ASN A 52 -17.12 5.34 -21.28
CA ASN A 52 -18.17 6.31 -20.95
C ASN A 52 -18.47 6.27 -19.43
N LEU A 53 -18.02 7.31 -18.72
CA LEU A 53 -18.23 7.50 -17.28
C LEU A 53 -19.71 7.50 -16.87
N ASP A 54 -20.64 7.79 -17.79
CA ASP A 54 -22.08 7.83 -17.52
C ASP A 54 -22.68 6.47 -17.12
N VAL A 55 -22.01 5.36 -17.43
CA VAL A 55 -22.51 3.99 -17.14
C VAL A 55 -21.92 3.41 -15.84
N THR A 56 -20.66 3.73 -15.53
CA THR A 56 -19.93 3.16 -14.39
C THR A 56 -20.13 3.97 -13.11
N VAL A 57 -20.25 5.29 -13.22
CA VAL A 57 -20.47 6.21 -12.08
C VAL A 57 -21.75 5.85 -11.30
N PRO A 58 -22.89 5.49 -11.91
CA PRO A 58 -24.07 5.05 -11.17
C PRO A 58 -23.88 3.77 -10.36
N GLN A 59 -23.06 2.81 -10.81
CA GLN A 59 -22.84 1.54 -10.10
C GLN A 59 -21.92 1.71 -8.88
N VAL A 60 -20.80 2.42 -9.05
CA VAL A 60 -19.90 2.78 -7.94
C VAL A 60 -20.61 3.70 -6.95
N ARG A 61 -21.40 4.67 -7.44
CA ARG A 61 -22.25 5.52 -6.60
C ARG A 61 -23.33 4.73 -5.88
N SER A 62 -23.95 3.74 -6.54
CA SER A 62 -24.93 2.86 -5.89
C SER A 62 -24.27 2.04 -4.78
N TRP A 63 -23.06 1.53 -5.02
CA TRP A 63 -22.30 0.78 -4.02
C TRP A 63 -21.85 1.65 -2.83
N LEU A 64 -21.29 2.84 -3.08
CA LEU A 64 -20.95 3.80 -2.03
C LEU A 64 -22.20 4.25 -1.25
N ASN A 65 -23.31 4.48 -1.94
CA ASN A 65 -24.58 4.82 -1.30
C ASN A 65 -25.13 3.66 -0.47
N GLU A 66 -24.95 2.40 -0.89
CA GLU A 66 -25.29 1.23 -0.07
C GLU A 66 -24.42 1.13 1.19
N LEU A 67 -23.11 1.39 1.05
CA LEU A 67 -22.15 1.42 2.16
C LEU A 67 -22.44 2.55 3.17
N VAL A 68 -22.92 3.70 2.70
CA VAL A 68 -23.33 4.86 3.52
C VAL A 68 -24.75 4.69 4.08
N ALA A 69 -25.63 3.95 3.41
CA ALA A 69 -27.02 3.75 3.83
C ALA A 69 -27.19 2.66 4.90
N THR A 70 -26.23 1.77 5.09
CA THR A 70 -26.16 0.91 6.28
C THR A 70 -25.92 1.80 7.51
N ARG A 71 -26.86 1.79 8.48
CA ARG A 71 -26.90 2.61 9.71
C ARG A 71 -25.76 2.30 10.72
N ASP A 72 -24.64 1.80 10.24
CA ASP A 72 -23.60 1.18 11.08
C ASP A 72 -22.48 2.17 11.47
N PHE A 73 -22.55 3.43 10.99
CA PHE A 73 -21.61 4.52 11.30
C PHE A 73 -22.12 5.50 12.37
N ASP A 74 -23.05 5.08 13.23
CA ASP A 74 -23.75 5.98 14.17
C ASP A 74 -22.92 6.33 15.42
N TYR A 75 -21.75 5.73 15.63
CA TYR A 75 -20.88 6.04 16.77
C TYR A 75 -19.39 6.08 16.38
N GLY A 76 -18.78 7.27 16.44
CA GLY A 76 -17.34 7.45 16.60
C GLY A 76 -16.47 7.49 15.33
N VAL A 77 -16.95 6.99 14.19
CA VAL A 77 -16.27 7.14 12.90
C VAL A 77 -17.06 8.17 12.07
N PRO A 78 -16.53 9.38 11.81
CA PRO A 78 -17.27 10.40 11.07
C PRO A 78 -17.94 9.84 9.79
N PRO A 79 -19.26 10.06 9.60
CA PRO A 79 -19.97 9.80 8.34
C PRO A 79 -19.33 10.46 7.10
N VAL A 80 -18.33 11.31 7.33
CA VAL A 80 -17.46 11.99 6.38
C VAL A 80 -16.74 11.01 5.45
N TYR A 81 -16.29 9.81 5.84
CA TYR A 81 -15.36 9.05 4.96
C TYR A 81 -15.97 8.39 3.73
N GLY A 82 -17.18 7.81 3.84
CA GLY A 82 -17.94 7.36 2.68
C GLY A 82 -18.31 8.53 1.76
N LEU A 83 -18.55 9.70 2.37
CA LEU A 83 -18.73 10.99 1.71
C LEU A 83 -17.44 11.49 1.04
N LEU A 84 -16.26 11.31 1.64
CA LEU A 84 -14.96 11.72 1.10
C LEU A 84 -14.61 10.87 -0.12
N PHE A 85 -14.70 9.54 -0.02
CA PHE A 85 -14.54 8.67 -1.20
C PHE A 85 -15.54 9.03 -2.32
N ALA A 86 -16.81 9.28 -1.97
CA ALA A 86 -17.82 9.71 -2.93
C ALA A 86 -17.56 11.12 -3.50
N GLN A 87 -17.00 12.04 -2.71
CA GLN A 87 -16.66 13.41 -3.10
C GLN A 87 -15.39 13.46 -3.95
N ALA A 88 -14.32 12.74 -3.60
CA ALA A 88 -13.14 12.55 -4.46
C ALA A 88 -13.59 12.01 -5.82
N TRP A 89 -14.44 10.99 -5.81
CA TRP A 89 -14.94 10.38 -7.03
C TRP A 89 -15.82 11.34 -7.83
N GLN A 90 -16.68 12.14 -7.17
CA GLN A 90 -17.49 13.16 -7.83
C GLN A 90 -16.64 14.29 -8.42
N LEU A 91 -15.65 14.81 -7.68
CA LEU A 91 -14.71 15.84 -8.13
C LEU A 91 -13.82 15.33 -9.28
N ALA A 92 -13.43 14.06 -9.24
CA ALA A 92 -12.67 13.41 -10.30
C ALA A 92 -13.52 13.09 -11.55
N SER A 93 -14.85 13.04 -11.41
CA SER A 93 -15.80 12.78 -12.51
C SER A 93 -16.29 14.05 -13.24
N SER A 94 -16.03 15.25 -12.71
CA SER A 94 -16.44 16.50 -13.33
C SER A 94 -15.45 16.96 -14.40
N ALA A 95 -15.67 16.51 -15.65
CA ALA A 95 -15.21 17.04 -16.95
C ALA A 95 -13.71 17.36 -17.21
N GLU A 96 -12.86 17.50 -16.20
CA GLU A 96 -11.42 17.58 -16.36
C GLU A 96 -10.81 16.21 -16.07
N ARG A 97 -10.04 15.73 -17.04
CA ARG A 97 -9.53 14.36 -17.15
C ARG A 97 -8.93 13.89 -15.82
N LEU A 98 -9.40 12.72 -15.36
CA LEU A 98 -8.66 11.87 -14.43
C LEU A 98 -7.20 11.86 -14.87
N SER A 99 -6.32 12.18 -13.94
CA SER A 99 -4.89 12.20 -14.20
C SER A 99 -4.26 11.21 -13.23
N ALA A 100 -3.55 10.25 -13.80
CA ALA A 100 -2.70 9.33 -13.05
C ALA A 100 -1.65 10.12 -12.28
N PHE A 101 -1.25 9.68 -11.08
CA PHE A 101 0.01 10.12 -10.49
C PHE A 101 1.16 9.56 -11.37
N PRO A 102 2.22 10.29 -11.73
CA PRO A 102 2.52 11.66 -11.35
C PRO A 102 1.90 12.75 -12.24
N GLY A 103 1.09 12.46 -13.27
CA GLY A 103 0.52 13.44 -14.20
C GLY A 103 -0.18 14.67 -13.57
N THR A 104 -0.75 14.56 -12.37
CA THR A 104 -1.34 15.67 -11.59
C THR A 104 -0.46 16.18 -10.47
N ALA A 105 0.56 15.39 -10.11
CA ALA A 105 1.52 15.74 -9.10
C ALA A 105 2.69 16.50 -9.72
N GLN A 106 3.08 17.59 -9.09
CA GLN A 106 4.27 18.32 -9.52
C GLN A 106 5.46 17.82 -8.72
N ARG A 107 6.53 17.46 -9.41
CA ARG A 107 7.80 17.18 -8.76
C ARG A 107 8.57 18.48 -8.58
N ASP A 108 9.07 18.73 -7.38
CA ASP A 108 10.02 19.79 -7.08
C ASP A 108 11.34 19.21 -6.55
N GLU A 109 12.18 20.07 -5.97
CA GLU A 109 13.50 19.68 -5.43
C GLU A 109 13.39 18.80 -4.17
N THR A 110 12.26 18.85 -3.46
CA THR A 110 12.03 18.16 -2.19
C THR A 110 11.21 16.88 -2.35
N GLY A 111 10.31 16.82 -3.34
CA GLY A 111 9.53 15.62 -3.60
C GLY A 111 8.38 15.83 -4.58
N TRP A 112 7.24 15.22 -4.28
CA TRP A 112 6.03 15.26 -5.08
C TRP A 112 4.94 16.06 -4.37
N CYS A 113 4.23 16.90 -5.11
CA CYS A 113 3.13 17.71 -4.59
C CYS A 113 1.84 17.43 -5.37
N VAL A 114 0.82 16.89 -4.70
CA VAL A 114 -0.52 16.68 -5.27
C VAL A 114 -1.30 17.99 -5.17
N ARG A 115 -1.50 18.67 -6.30
CA ARG A 115 -2.18 19.99 -6.36
C ARG A 115 -3.60 19.95 -6.87
N ARG A 116 -4.07 18.77 -7.31
CA ARG A 116 -5.43 18.54 -7.80
C ARG A 116 -5.94 17.21 -7.28
N PRO A 117 -7.26 17.06 -7.08
CA PRO A 117 -7.85 15.79 -6.70
C PRO A 117 -7.35 14.65 -7.60
N THR A 118 -6.78 13.61 -7.00
CA THR A 118 -6.12 12.52 -7.73
C THR A 118 -6.61 11.19 -7.21
N VAL A 119 -6.93 10.27 -8.12
CA VAL A 119 -7.23 8.87 -7.80
C VAL A 119 -6.16 8.00 -8.46
N TRP A 120 -5.45 7.24 -7.64
CA TRP A 120 -4.45 6.27 -8.03
C TRP A 120 -5.00 4.85 -7.96
N PHE A 121 -4.60 4.01 -8.91
CA PHE A 121 -5.03 2.61 -8.96
C PHE A 121 -3.82 1.70 -8.81
N GLY A 122 -3.89 0.76 -7.87
CA GLY A 122 -2.78 -0.12 -7.53
C GLY A 122 -1.83 0.48 -6.51
N ASP A 123 -0.73 -0.22 -6.28
CA ASP A 123 0.26 0.21 -5.30
C ASP A 123 1.11 1.34 -5.84
N THR A 124 1.52 2.26 -4.97
CA THR A 124 2.45 3.34 -5.30
C THR A 124 3.64 3.31 -4.37
N ARG A 125 4.83 3.51 -4.92
CA ARG A 125 6.03 3.84 -4.16
C ARG A 125 6.57 5.19 -4.61
N ILE A 126 6.80 6.08 -3.65
CA ILE A 126 7.34 7.41 -3.86
C ILE A 126 8.69 7.47 -3.16
N GLU A 127 9.77 7.52 -3.92
CA GLU A 127 11.13 7.60 -3.39
C GLU A 127 11.56 9.06 -3.14
N ALA A 128 10.70 9.81 -2.47
CA ALA A 128 10.87 11.20 -2.06
C ALA A 128 9.77 11.59 -1.07
N ASP A 129 9.75 12.85 -0.64
CA ASP A 129 8.63 13.41 0.12
C ASP A 129 7.36 13.48 -0.77
N LEU A 130 6.19 13.40 -0.14
CA LEU A 130 4.88 13.56 -0.75
C LEU A 130 4.07 14.59 0.05
N GLU A 131 3.77 15.73 -0.55
CA GLU A 131 2.90 16.77 0.00
C GLU A 131 1.53 16.73 -0.70
N LEU A 132 0.45 16.75 0.08
CA LEU A 132 -0.91 16.84 -0.42
C LEU A 132 -1.48 18.24 -0.21
N ARG A 133 -1.76 18.92 -1.32
CA ARG A 133 -2.49 20.20 -1.36
C ARG A 133 -3.86 20.07 -2.03
N ALA A 134 -4.28 18.83 -2.26
CA ALA A 134 -5.56 18.43 -2.79
C ALA A 134 -5.78 16.94 -2.50
N PRO A 135 -7.03 16.46 -2.49
CA PRO A 135 -7.35 15.08 -2.16
C PRO A 135 -6.57 14.03 -2.97
N LEU A 136 -6.08 13.00 -2.28
CA LEU A 136 -5.47 11.82 -2.88
C LEU A 136 -6.21 10.56 -2.43
N VAL A 137 -6.64 9.75 -3.38
CA VAL A 137 -7.20 8.41 -3.14
C VAL A 137 -6.30 7.38 -3.81
N VAL A 138 -5.82 6.40 -3.06
CA VAL A 138 -5.00 5.28 -3.55
C VAL A 138 -5.78 3.99 -3.43
N LEU A 139 -6.10 3.36 -4.55
CA LEU A 139 -6.80 2.08 -4.63
C LEU A 139 -5.78 0.92 -4.69
N GLY A 140 -4.97 0.83 -3.64
CA GLY A 140 -3.86 -0.11 -3.41
C GLY A 140 -3.04 0.37 -2.20
N ASP A 141 -1.81 -0.10 -2.07
CA ASP A 141 -0.88 0.33 -1.02
C ASP A 141 -0.17 1.65 -1.40
N LEU A 142 0.15 2.49 -0.42
CA LEU A 142 0.96 3.70 -0.60
C LEU A 142 2.24 3.58 0.22
N THR A 143 3.41 3.68 -0.42
CA THR A 143 4.71 3.77 0.26
C THR A 143 5.38 5.10 -0.09
N VAL A 144 5.76 5.88 0.93
CA VAL A 144 6.52 7.12 0.81
C VAL A 144 7.86 6.94 1.53
N GLU A 145 8.96 6.85 0.80
CA GLU A 145 10.32 6.75 1.38
C GLU A 145 10.86 8.14 1.77
N GLY A 146 10.01 8.92 2.45
CA GLY A 146 10.24 10.30 2.87
C GLY A 146 9.13 10.77 3.81
N LEU A 147 8.92 12.08 3.86
CA LEU A 147 7.82 12.71 4.56
C LEU A 147 6.53 12.62 3.74
N LEU A 148 5.48 12.06 4.32
CA LEU A 148 4.10 12.25 3.85
C LEU A 148 3.46 13.37 4.66
N ASP A 149 3.14 14.48 4.00
CA ASP A 149 2.38 15.59 4.57
C ASP A 149 1.01 15.64 3.91
N ASP A 150 -0.05 15.29 4.65
CA ASP A 150 -1.41 15.30 4.11
C ASP A 150 -2.05 16.69 4.06
N GLY A 151 -1.35 17.72 4.56
CA GLY A 151 -1.81 19.09 4.58
C GLY A 151 -2.84 19.34 5.68
N ASP A 152 -3.83 20.18 5.39
CA ASP A 152 -4.88 20.61 6.32
C ASP A 152 -6.25 20.15 5.80
N VAL A 153 -7.22 19.88 6.68
CA VAL A 153 -8.59 19.47 6.30
C VAL A 153 -9.28 20.42 5.30
N SER A 154 -8.92 21.71 5.31
CA SER A 154 -9.44 22.70 4.36
C SER A 154 -8.80 22.60 2.96
N CYS A 155 -7.65 21.93 2.87
CA CYS A 155 -6.82 21.82 1.68
C CYS A 155 -6.90 20.45 1.02
N SER A 156 -6.97 19.37 1.81
CA SER A 156 -6.75 18.01 1.32
C SER A 156 -7.36 16.94 2.24
N TYR A 157 -7.27 15.69 1.80
CA TYR A 157 -7.37 14.48 2.61
C TYR A 157 -6.67 13.33 1.87
N LEU A 158 -6.33 12.27 2.60
CA LEU A 158 -5.74 11.06 2.06
C LEU A 158 -6.64 9.86 2.33
N ALA A 159 -6.89 9.06 1.30
CA ALA A 159 -7.54 7.77 1.44
C ALA A 159 -6.70 6.67 0.77
N VAL A 160 -6.44 5.57 1.47
CA VAL A 160 -5.68 4.41 0.97
C VAL A 160 -6.49 3.14 1.20
N ALA A 161 -6.76 2.40 0.13
CA ALA A 161 -7.55 1.17 0.16
C ALA A 161 -6.76 -0.03 0.71
N GLY A 162 -5.44 -0.02 0.54
CA GLY A 162 -4.52 -0.99 1.09
C GLY A 162 -3.77 -0.44 2.29
N ASP A 163 -2.49 -0.75 2.36
CA ASP A 163 -1.60 -0.36 3.45
C ASP A 163 -0.87 0.96 3.16
N LEU A 164 -0.60 1.74 4.20
CA LEU A 164 0.21 2.96 4.12
C LEU A 164 1.53 2.80 4.86
N ARG A 165 2.62 3.11 4.15
CA ARG A 165 3.96 3.26 4.71
C ARG A 165 4.51 4.65 4.42
N ALA A 166 5.08 5.29 5.43
CA ALA A 166 5.94 6.46 5.23
C ALA A 166 7.18 6.38 6.14
N ARG A 167 8.22 7.18 5.89
CA ARG A 167 9.27 7.36 6.90
C ARG A 167 8.77 8.28 8.02
N ALA A 168 8.16 9.39 7.63
CA ALA A 168 7.54 10.34 8.53
C ALA A 168 6.13 10.67 8.04
N ILE A 169 5.17 10.83 8.94
CA ILE A 169 3.82 11.31 8.63
C ILE A 169 3.58 12.61 9.41
N SER A 170 3.28 13.67 8.67
CA SER A 170 2.67 14.89 9.16
C SER A 170 1.20 14.86 8.77
N SER A 171 0.32 14.88 9.76
CA SER A 171 -1.12 14.80 9.51
C SER A 171 -1.88 15.95 10.16
N ALA A 172 -2.57 16.75 9.37
CA ALA A 172 -3.54 17.75 9.86
C ALA A 172 -4.83 17.76 9.02
N ALA A 173 -4.99 16.78 8.13
CA ALA A 173 -6.17 16.55 7.31
C ALA A 173 -6.94 15.29 7.75
N ASP A 174 -7.97 14.91 6.98
CA ASP A 174 -8.57 13.58 7.12
C ASP A 174 -7.69 12.54 6.41
N HIS A 175 -7.43 11.43 7.09
CA HIS A 175 -6.45 10.44 6.70
C HIS A 175 -7.01 9.05 7.01
N LEU A 176 -7.50 8.37 5.97
CA LEU A 176 -8.12 7.05 6.08
C LEU A 176 -7.28 6.00 5.34
N VAL A 177 -6.89 4.95 6.04
CA VAL A 177 -6.21 3.79 5.47
C VAL A 177 -7.01 2.57 5.86
N LEU A 178 -7.53 1.80 4.90
CA LEU A 178 -8.31 0.60 5.22
C LEU A 178 -7.43 -0.56 5.70
N GLY A 179 -6.14 -0.51 5.39
CA GLY A 179 -5.13 -1.45 5.86
C GLY A 179 -4.39 -0.99 7.12
N ASP A 180 -3.12 -1.36 7.19
CA ASP A 180 -2.19 -0.97 8.25
C ASP A 180 -1.58 0.41 7.94
N ILE A 181 -1.39 1.25 8.96
CA ILE A 181 -0.56 2.46 8.88
C ILE A 181 0.76 2.20 9.57
N ALA A 182 1.87 2.48 8.91
CA ALA A 182 3.16 2.36 9.54
C ALA A 182 4.19 3.42 9.12
N ALA A 183 4.87 3.98 10.12
CA ALA A 183 5.91 5.01 9.92
C ALA A 183 6.95 5.00 11.04
N ASP A 184 8.12 5.62 10.85
CA ASP A 184 9.05 5.79 11.97
C ASP A 184 8.43 6.75 12.99
N VAL A 185 7.94 7.89 12.51
CA VAL A 185 7.31 8.91 13.34
C VAL A 185 6.02 9.42 12.71
N ILE A 186 4.98 9.54 13.52
CA ILE A 186 3.71 10.17 13.15
C ILE A 186 3.48 11.35 14.10
N PHE A 187 3.41 12.55 13.54
CA PHE A 187 2.95 13.75 14.26
C PHE A 187 1.67 14.25 13.62
N CYS A 188 0.63 14.36 14.45
CA CYS A 188 -0.59 15.01 14.04
C CYS A 188 -0.63 16.45 14.59
N PHE A 189 -1.29 17.31 13.84
CA PHE A 189 -1.51 18.72 14.15
C PHE A 189 -2.99 19.04 14.04
N THR A 190 -3.33 20.22 14.57
CA THR A 190 -4.69 20.76 14.65
C THR A 190 -5.64 19.83 15.40
N ASN A 191 -6.85 20.32 15.68
CA ASN A 191 -7.94 19.54 16.25
C ASN A 191 -9.02 19.24 15.20
N ASP A 192 -8.77 19.62 13.96
CA ASP A 192 -9.65 19.41 12.81
C ASP A 192 -9.00 18.35 11.93
N GLY A 193 -9.64 17.19 11.78
CA GLY A 193 -9.13 16.07 11.00
C GLY A 193 -9.06 14.77 11.79
N SER A 194 -8.63 13.72 11.12
CA SER A 194 -8.66 12.37 11.66
C SER A 194 -7.63 11.44 11.02
N LEU A 195 -6.99 10.59 11.81
CA LEU A 195 -6.12 9.51 11.32
C LEU A 195 -6.70 8.15 11.68
N VAL A 196 -7.20 7.41 10.69
CA VAL A 196 -7.89 6.15 10.87
C VAL A 196 -7.21 5.03 10.10
N ALA A 197 -6.82 3.97 10.83
CA ALA A 197 -6.36 2.71 10.24
C ALA A 197 -7.44 1.62 10.38
N GLY A 198 -7.78 0.95 9.29
CA GLY A 198 -8.68 -0.20 9.28
C GLY A 198 -8.08 -1.44 9.96
N ARG A 199 -6.77 -1.43 10.23
CA ARG A 199 -6.03 -2.48 10.95
C ARG A 199 -5.03 -1.88 11.93
N ASP A 200 -3.76 -2.28 11.89
CA ASP A 200 -2.75 -1.88 12.88
C ASP A 200 -2.24 -0.45 12.60
N ILE A 201 -1.84 0.26 13.67
CA ILE A 201 -0.97 1.45 13.58
C ILE A 201 0.37 1.08 14.21
N VAL A 202 1.45 1.19 13.45
CA VAL A 202 2.81 0.85 13.92
C VAL A 202 3.74 2.04 13.74
N ALA A 203 4.30 2.56 14.84
CA ALA A 203 5.30 3.62 14.77
C ALA A 203 6.33 3.56 15.89
N ASP A 204 7.51 4.15 15.71
CA ASP A 204 8.44 4.33 16.83
C ASP A 204 7.90 5.39 17.80
N LEU A 205 7.38 6.49 17.27
CA LEU A 205 6.71 7.56 18.02
C LEU A 205 5.42 7.98 17.31
N PHE A 206 4.32 8.02 18.05
CA PHE A 206 3.05 8.55 17.57
C PHE A 206 2.56 9.64 18.52
N VAL A 207 2.38 10.85 17.99
CA VAL A 207 1.85 11.99 18.74
C VAL A 207 0.54 12.44 18.07
N PRO A 208 -0.62 11.89 18.47
CA PRO A 208 -1.93 12.32 17.98
C PRO A 208 -2.28 13.76 18.37
N ALA A 209 -1.72 14.28 19.46
CA ALA A 209 -2.08 15.61 19.99
C ALA A 209 -3.62 15.76 20.15
N GLU A 210 -4.21 16.84 19.63
CA GLU A 210 -5.68 17.04 19.62
C GLU A 210 -6.35 16.48 18.36
N HIS A 211 -5.59 15.86 17.46
CA HIS A 211 -6.09 15.26 16.24
C HIS A 211 -6.78 13.93 16.54
N ALA A 212 -7.99 13.73 16.02
CA ALA A 212 -8.71 12.47 16.27
C ALA A 212 -7.95 11.31 15.61
N TYR A 213 -7.92 10.14 16.26
CA TYR A 213 -7.39 8.94 15.60
C TYR A 213 -8.20 7.70 15.98
N GLY A 214 -8.15 6.69 15.13
CA GLY A 214 -8.81 5.41 15.33
C GLY A 214 -8.05 4.27 14.67
N HIS A 215 -8.14 3.08 15.26
CA HIS A 215 -7.59 1.87 14.67
C HIS A 215 -8.47 0.66 15.03
N PHE A 216 -8.55 -0.32 14.13
CA PHE A 216 -9.33 -1.55 14.34
C PHE A 216 -8.46 -2.81 14.52
N GLY A 217 -7.14 -2.66 14.42
CA GLY A 217 -6.13 -3.64 14.82
C GLY A 217 -5.40 -3.19 16.10
N GLU A 218 -4.11 -3.50 16.19
CA GLU A 218 -3.24 -3.15 17.32
C GLU A 218 -2.54 -1.80 17.11
N LEU A 219 -2.45 -1.00 18.17
CA LEU A 219 -1.58 0.18 18.21
C LEU A 219 -0.22 -0.19 18.83
N ARG A 220 0.82 -0.23 17.99
CA ARG A 220 2.20 -0.52 18.39
C ARG A 220 3.07 0.72 18.21
N ALA A 221 2.89 1.69 19.11
CA ALA A 221 3.71 2.89 19.13
C ALA A 221 3.98 3.40 20.55
N ARG A 222 5.02 4.24 20.70
CA ARG A 222 5.12 5.14 21.84
C ARG A 222 4.09 6.26 21.59
N CYS A 223 2.85 6.03 22.04
CA CYS A 223 1.74 6.97 21.85
C CYS A 223 1.74 8.00 22.98
N LEU A 224 1.72 9.30 22.64
CA LEU A 224 1.77 10.42 23.59
C LEU A 224 0.77 11.52 23.20
N GLY A 225 0.19 12.22 24.18
CA GLY A 225 -0.40 13.54 23.89
C GLY A 225 -1.90 13.63 23.54
N GLU A 226 -2.72 12.59 23.70
CA GLU A 226 -4.15 12.66 23.32
C GLU A 226 -4.91 13.76 24.11
N GLY A 227 -5.42 14.78 23.41
CA GLY A 227 -6.15 15.92 24.00
C GLY A 227 -5.28 16.84 24.88
N HIS A 228 -3.96 16.79 24.73
CA HIS A 228 -3.01 17.50 25.60
C HIS A 228 -2.44 18.77 24.97
N ARG A 229 -2.20 19.78 25.81
CA ARG A 229 -1.51 21.02 25.41
C ARG A 229 -0.07 20.74 24.97
N ARG A 230 0.45 21.61 24.09
CA ARG A 230 1.81 21.51 23.52
C ARG A 230 2.93 21.39 24.56
N ASP A 231 2.82 22.07 25.70
CA ASP A 231 3.77 21.97 26.81
C ASP A 231 3.77 20.58 27.47
N VAL A 232 2.60 19.98 27.62
CA VAL A 232 2.46 18.61 28.17
C VAL A 232 3.02 17.59 27.18
N ILE A 233 2.75 17.75 25.88
CA ILE A 233 3.35 16.92 24.83
C ILE A 233 4.89 17.01 24.89
N ALA A 234 5.42 18.22 25.06
CA ALA A 234 6.85 18.46 25.18
C ALA A 234 7.47 17.73 26.40
N GLU A 235 6.84 17.83 27.56
CA GLU A 235 7.28 17.11 28.77
C GLU A 235 7.25 15.59 28.58
N GLN A 236 6.24 15.07 27.90
CA GLN A 236 6.08 13.62 27.66
C GLN A 236 7.08 13.07 26.65
N VAL A 237 7.42 13.84 25.61
CA VAL A 237 8.34 13.40 24.54
C VAL A 237 9.81 13.62 24.90
N ALA A 238 10.13 14.59 25.76
CA ALA A 238 11.50 14.93 26.14
C ALA A 238 12.38 13.74 26.60
N PRO A 239 11.90 12.76 27.40
CA PRO A 239 12.72 11.62 27.81
C PRO A 239 13.15 10.70 26.67
N TRP A 240 12.51 10.80 25.51
CA TRP A 240 12.69 9.91 24.37
C TRP A 240 13.48 10.55 23.23
N LEU A 241 13.80 11.84 23.35
CA LEU A 241 14.54 12.60 22.35
C LEU A 241 15.90 13.06 22.91
N PRO A 242 16.92 13.24 22.05
CA PRO A 242 18.19 13.83 22.46
C PRO A 242 18.04 15.27 22.96
N GLU A 243 19.07 15.76 23.63
CA GLU A 243 19.14 17.16 24.04
C GLU A 243 19.03 18.09 22.82
N GLY A 244 18.24 19.17 22.96
CA GLY A 244 18.04 20.18 21.92
C GLY A 244 16.80 20.00 21.04
N TYR A 245 16.06 18.89 21.15
CA TYR A 245 14.78 18.70 20.42
C TYR A 245 13.56 19.27 21.17
N VAL A 246 13.70 19.47 22.48
CA VAL A 246 12.64 20.02 23.34
C VAL A 246 13.16 21.24 24.09
N ARG A 247 12.39 22.34 24.09
CA ARG A 247 12.68 23.61 24.77
C ARG A 247 11.52 23.97 25.69
N LEU A 248 11.55 23.43 26.91
CA LEU A 248 10.50 23.67 27.91
C LEU A 248 10.56 25.12 28.44
N GLY A 249 9.41 25.80 28.47
CA GLY A 249 9.28 27.14 29.08
C GLY A 249 9.50 28.34 28.14
N GLU A 250 9.68 28.11 26.84
CA GLU A 250 9.69 29.16 25.79
C GLU A 250 8.28 29.37 25.21
N ALA A 251 8.01 30.56 24.63
CA ALA A 251 6.67 30.96 24.19
C ALA A 251 6.22 30.36 22.83
N ASP A 252 7.15 29.76 22.08
CA ASP A 252 6.90 29.13 20.78
C ASP A 252 7.10 27.60 20.85
N ASP A 253 6.59 26.89 19.85
CA ASP A 253 6.47 25.42 19.80
C ASP A 253 7.59 24.67 20.54
N PRO A 254 7.30 24.06 21.72
CA PRO A 254 8.32 23.55 22.63
C PRO A 254 9.00 22.27 22.13
N VAL A 255 8.51 21.67 21.04
CA VAL A 255 9.08 20.49 20.38
C VAL A 255 9.46 20.89 18.96
N ASP A 256 10.70 20.61 18.54
CA ASP A 256 11.15 20.84 17.17
C ASP A 256 10.64 19.72 16.23
N VAL A 257 9.33 19.73 15.97
CA VAL A 257 8.66 18.69 15.19
C VAL A 257 9.18 18.65 13.76
N HIS A 258 9.51 19.81 13.17
CA HIS A 258 10.08 19.88 11.82
C HIS A 258 11.40 19.12 11.72
N ARG A 259 12.30 19.29 12.70
CA ARG A 259 13.55 18.54 12.73
C ARG A 259 13.31 17.04 12.87
N ILE A 260 12.38 16.64 13.74
CA ILE A 260 12.05 15.22 13.96
C ILE A 260 11.55 14.57 12.67
N LEU A 261 10.59 15.20 12.01
CA LEU A 261 10.00 14.72 10.76
C LEU A 261 11.05 14.67 9.64
N ALA A 262 11.88 15.71 9.50
CA ALA A 262 12.92 15.78 8.48
C ALA A 262 14.01 14.70 8.65
N GLU A 263 14.45 14.44 9.88
CA GLU A 263 15.41 13.37 10.16
C GLU A 263 14.81 11.99 9.86
N ALA A 264 13.57 11.75 10.30
CA ALA A 264 12.82 10.52 10.01
C ALA A 264 12.68 10.30 8.50
N ALA A 265 12.23 11.33 7.77
CA ALA A 265 12.13 11.33 6.30
C ALA A 265 13.46 10.96 5.63
N ALA A 266 14.59 11.47 6.13
CA ALA A 266 15.93 11.17 5.65
C ALA A 266 16.46 9.78 6.07
N GLY A 267 15.65 8.96 6.73
CA GLY A 267 15.99 7.60 7.13
C GLY A 267 16.64 7.46 8.51
N SER A 268 16.69 8.54 9.30
CA SER A 268 17.28 8.58 10.64
C SER A 268 16.18 8.74 11.70
N SER A 269 16.22 8.00 12.81
CA SER A 269 15.21 8.20 13.87
C SER A 269 15.81 8.99 15.03
N PRO A 270 15.21 10.12 15.44
CA PRO A 270 15.63 10.82 16.65
C PRO A 270 15.21 10.06 17.92
N VAL A 271 14.35 9.04 17.79
CA VAL A 271 13.74 8.31 18.92
C VAL A 271 14.42 6.95 19.14
N LEU A 272 14.86 6.30 18.07
CA LEU A 272 15.56 5.01 18.11
C LEU A 272 16.91 5.08 17.36
N PRO A 273 18.00 4.53 17.93
CA PRO A 273 19.31 4.47 17.25
C PRO A 273 19.31 3.70 15.93
N ARG A 274 18.30 2.84 15.73
CA ARG A 274 17.98 2.18 14.46
C ARG A 274 16.45 2.25 14.31
N PRO A 275 15.93 2.93 13.27
CA PRO A 275 14.51 2.93 12.97
C PRO A 275 14.01 1.49 12.86
N ARG A 276 12.84 1.17 13.42
CA ARG A 276 12.22 -0.13 13.14
C ARG A 276 11.84 -0.16 11.67
N THR A 277 12.41 -1.10 10.91
CA THR A 277 11.93 -1.33 9.54
C THR A 277 10.44 -1.67 9.63
N VAL A 278 9.61 -0.80 9.05
CA VAL A 278 8.18 -1.03 8.87
C VAL A 278 8.02 -2.27 7.99
N ALA A 279 7.77 -3.41 8.62
CA ALA A 279 7.46 -4.66 7.95
C ALA A 279 5.99 -4.96 8.19
N PHE A 280 5.19 -4.95 7.12
CA PHE A 280 3.88 -5.56 7.14
C PHE A 280 4.01 -7.03 7.56
N PRO A 281 2.97 -7.61 8.20
CA PRO A 281 2.94 -9.05 8.39
C PRO A 281 3.11 -9.70 7.01
N LEU A 282 4.25 -10.38 6.84
CA LEU A 282 4.50 -11.14 5.63
C LEU A 282 3.36 -12.15 5.47
N PRO A 283 2.96 -12.48 4.23
CA PRO A 283 2.05 -13.58 4.00
C PRO A 283 2.47 -14.77 4.84
N ALA A 284 1.53 -15.41 5.53
CA ALA A 284 1.86 -16.49 6.46
C ALA A 284 2.79 -17.55 5.86
N PRO A 285 2.68 -17.93 4.56
CA PRO A 285 3.64 -18.83 3.92
C PRO A 285 5.06 -18.27 3.87
N LEU A 286 5.23 -16.97 3.58
CA LEU A 286 6.52 -16.31 3.55
C LEU A 286 7.09 -16.13 4.97
N ALA A 287 6.26 -15.75 5.94
CA ALA A 287 6.68 -15.66 7.35
C ALA A 287 7.20 -17.00 7.87
N ALA A 288 6.51 -18.10 7.54
CA ALA A 288 6.94 -19.45 7.87
C ALA A 288 8.26 -19.83 7.18
N ALA A 289 8.43 -19.47 5.91
CA ALA A 289 9.67 -19.70 5.17
C ALA A 289 10.87 -18.98 5.82
N LEU A 290 10.68 -17.73 6.26
CA LEU A 290 11.73 -16.94 6.91
C LEU A 290 12.14 -17.45 8.30
N ALA A 291 11.40 -18.39 8.90
CA ALA A 291 11.83 -19.02 10.14
C ALA A 291 13.05 -19.94 9.95
N ALA A 292 13.30 -20.42 8.73
CA ALA A 292 14.45 -21.27 8.39
C ALA A 292 14.92 -21.04 6.94
N PRO A 293 15.37 -19.81 6.59
CA PRO A 293 15.53 -19.35 5.20
C PRO A 293 16.52 -20.19 4.39
N ASP A 294 17.56 -20.74 5.03
CA ASP A 294 18.59 -21.56 4.39
C ASP A 294 18.09 -22.95 3.95
N ALA A 295 16.97 -23.42 4.51
CA ALA A 295 16.38 -24.72 4.22
C ALA A 295 15.24 -24.66 3.19
N ILE A 296 14.75 -23.46 2.85
CA ILE A 296 13.60 -23.29 1.98
C ILE A 296 14.04 -23.32 0.52
N THR A 297 13.48 -24.28 -0.22
CA THR A 297 13.67 -24.41 -1.66
C THR A 297 12.42 -24.05 -2.46
N GLU A 298 11.26 -24.00 -1.82
CA GLU A 298 9.98 -23.75 -2.50
C GLU A 298 9.11 -22.84 -1.62
N VAL A 299 8.51 -21.83 -2.23
CA VAL A 299 7.51 -20.97 -1.58
C VAL A 299 6.31 -20.81 -2.52
N ASP A 300 5.13 -21.06 -1.97
CA ASP A 300 3.85 -20.79 -2.63
C ASP A 300 3.21 -19.56 -2.01
N LEU A 301 3.06 -18.50 -2.81
CA LEU A 301 2.38 -17.25 -2.48
C LEU A 301 1.17 -17.04 -3.39
N SER A 302 0.64 -18.11 -3.99
CA SER A 302 -0.49 -17.99 -4.89
C SER A 302 -1.76 -17.50 -4.18
N GLY A 303 -2.48 -16.58 -4.80
CA GLY A 303 -3.68 -15.96 -4.23
C GLY A 303 -3.42 -14.97 -3.10
N GLU A 304 -2.16 -14.75 -2.70
CA GLU A 304 -1.81 -13.74 -1.70
C GLU A 304 -2.00 -12.32 -2.26
N ARG A 305 -2.24 -11.35 -1.36
CA ARG A 305 -2.37 -9.93 -1.72
C ARG A 305 -1.00 -9.29 -1.93
N LEU A 306 -0.29 -9.77 -2.94
CA LEU A 306 1.04 -9.30 -3.32
C LEU A 306 0.95 -8.44 -4.56
N HIS A 307 1.07 -7.13 -4.39
CA HIS A 307 1.17 -6.16 -5.47
C HIS A 307 2.62 -5.89 -5.89
N ARG A 308 3.57 -6.20 -4.98
CA ARG A 308 5.02 -6.16 -5.21
C ARG A 308 5.70 -7.35 -4.53
N LEU A 309 6.90 -7.71 -4.99
CA LEU A 309 7.68 -8.76 -4.33
C LEU A 309 8.21 -8.25 -2.98
N PRO A 310 7.99 -8.99 -1.87
CA PRO A 310 8.55 -8.62 -0.59
C PRO A 310 10.08 -8.67 -0.63
N GLU A 311 10.75 -7.63 -0.13
CA GLU A 311 12.23 -7.58 -0.07
C GLU A 311 12.83 -8.78 0.68
N ALA A 312 12.09 -9.31 1.67
CA ALA A 312 12.49 -10.48 2.43
C ALA A 312 12.65 -11.75 1.57
N LEU A 313 12.06 -11.80 0.38
CA LEU A 313 12.26 -12.90 -0.57
C LEU A 313 13.74 -13.08 -0.95
N ALA A 314 14.51 -11.99 -0.98
CA ALA A 314 15.94 -12.02 -1.26
C ALA A 314 16.77 -12.75 -0.18
N THR A 315 16.20 -12.94 1.02
CA THR A 315 16.87 -13.68 2.10
C THR A 315 16.78 -15.20 1.93
N LEU A 316 15.84 -15.68 1.10
CA LEU A 316 15.66 -17.10 0.79
C LEU A 316 16.67 -17.56 -0.26
N THR A 317 17.96 -17.56 0.10
CA THR A 317 19.07 -17.84 -0.83
C THR A 317 19.05 -19.25 -1.44
N GLY A 318 18.29 -20.17 -0.83
CA GLY A 318 18.06 -21.53 -1.30
C GLY A 318 16.87 -21.70 -2.25
N LEU A 319 16.09 -20.64 -2.51
CA LEU A 319 14.83 -20.74 -3.25
C LEU A 319 15.03 -21.20 -4.70
N VAL A 320 14.35 -22.30 -5.05
CA VAL A 320 14.37 -22.94 -6.38
C VAL A 320 13.03 -22.80 -7.09
N ARG A 321 11.90 -22.84 -6.36
CA ARG A 321 10.55 -22.69 -6.92
C ARG A 321 9.78 -21.59 -6.22
N LEU A 322 9.14 -20.73 -7.01
CA LEU A 322 8.29 -19.66 -6.51
C LEU A 322 6.98 -19.64 -7.29
N ASN A 323 5.86 -19.76 -6.58
CA ASN A 323 4.52 -19.63 -7.15
C ASN A 323 3.91 -18.29 -6.74
N LEU A 324 3.59 -17.44 -7.72
CA LEU A 324 2.96 -16.12 -7.55
C LEU A 324 1.61 -16.06 -8.30
N GLN A 325 1.05 -17.23 -8.63
CA GLN A 325 -0.19 -17.31 -9.40
C GLN A 325 -1.34 -16.56 -8.71
N ASP A 326 -2.23 -15.94 -9.50
CA ASP A 326 -3.46 -15.31 -9.00
C ASP A 326 -3.18 -14.24 -7.92
N THR A 327 -2.03 -13.55 -8.00
CA THR A 327 -1.70 -12.38 -7.18
C THR A 327 -1.89 -11.08 -7.98
N PRO A 328 -2.16 -9.93 -7.32
CA PRO A 328 -2.33 -8.65 -8.01
C PRO A 328 -0.98 -7.96 -8.35
N LEU A 329 0.08 -8.75 -8.56
CA LEU A 329 1.46 -8.32 -8.78
C LEU A 329 1.62 -7.62 -10.14
N THR A 330 2.08 -6.37 -10.16
CA THR A 330 2.26 -5.58 -11.39
C THR A 330 3.68 -5.59 -11.93
N GLY A 331 4.66 -5.95 -11.09
CA GLY A 331 6.07 -5.97 -11.46
C GLY A 331 6.87 -7.03 -10.71
N LEU A 332 8.05 -7.36 -11.25
CA LEU A 332 8.96 -8.38 -10.71
C LEU A 332 10.25 -7.78 -10.14
N ASP A 333 10.25 -6.49 -9.85
CA ASP A 333 11.40 -5.83 -9.24
C ASP A 333 11.78 -6.50 -7.92
N GLY A 334 13.09 -6.67 -7.69
CA GLY A 334 13.62 -7.39 -6.54
C GLY A 334 13.68 -8.91 -6.69
N ILE A 335 13.09 -9.51 -7.74
CA ILE A 335 13.16 -10.98 -7.95
C ILE A 335 14.60 -11.48 -8.10
N GLY A 336 15.50 -10.61 -8.56
CA GLY A 336 16.92 -10.93 -8.76
C GLY A 336 17.60 -11.52 -7.52
N GLY A 337 17.17 -11.18 -6.30
CA GLY A 337 17.72 -11.77 -5.07
C GLY A 337 17.55 -13.29 -4.97
N ALA A 338 16.55 -13.87 -5.64
CA ALA A 338 16.33 -15.31 -5.74
C ALA A 338 17.22 -15.94 -6.83
N HIS A 339 18.54 -15.73 -6.76
CA HIS A 339 19.49 -16.10 -7.82
C HIS A 339 19.50 -17.59 -8.21
N ARG A 340 19.02 -18.48 -7.33
CA ARG A 340 18.93 -19.94 -7.58
C ARG A 340 17.58 -20.38 -8.15
N LEU A 341 16.66 -19.45 -8.40
CA LEU A 341 15.32 -19.76 -8.87
C LEU A 341 15.37 -20.46 -10.24
N GLN A 342 14.70 -21.60 -10.34
CA GLN A 342 14.61 -22.42 -11.56
C GLN A 342 13.18 -22.50 -12.09
N TRP A 343 12.19 -22.39 -11.21
CA TRP A 343 10.78 -22.50 -11.55
C TRP A 343 10.02 -21.29 -11.02
N LEU A 344 9.34 -20.59 -11.92
CA LEU A 344 8.51 -19.43 -11.61
C LEU A 344 7.14 -19.57 -12.28
N SER A 345 6.08 -19.35 -11.52
CA SER A 345 4.75 -19.09 -12.07
C SER A 345 4.30 -17.69 -11.68
N ILE A 346 3.95 -16.89 -12.68
CA ILE A 346 3.26 -15.60 -12.53
C ILE A 346 1.90 -15.67 -13.22
N ARG A 347 1.34 -16.86 -13.36
CA ARG A 347 0.07 -17.11 -14.04
C ARG A 347 -1.05 -16.23 -13.47
N LYS A 348 -1.84 -15.61 -14.35
CA LYS A 348 -2.95 -14.71 -14.00
C LYS A 348 -2.54 -13.57 -13.06
N THR A 349 -1.40 -12.95 -13.35
CA THR A 349 -0.98 -11.71 -12.70
C THR A 349 -1.01 -10.55 -13.71
N PRO A 350 -1.19 -9.30 -13.25
CA PRO A 350 -1.12 -8.11 -14.11
C PRO A 350 0.32 -7.64 -14.37
N VAL A 351 1.34 -8.52 -14.33
CA VAL A 351 2.73 -8.14 -14.59
C VAL A 351 2.89 -7.57 -16.00
N GLU A 352 3.53 -6.40 -16.12
CA GLU A 352 3.71 -5.70 -17.40
C GLU A 352 5.08 -5.93 -18.04
N SER A 353 6.11 -6.12 -17.21
CA SER A 353 7.49 -6.30 -17.66
C SER A 353 8.12 -7.58 -17.10
N LEU A 354 8.76 -8.33 -17.99
CA LEU A 354 9.56 -9.51 -17.73
C LEU A 354 11.06 -9.19 -17.61
N ALA A 355 11.49 -7.97 -17.92
CA ALA A 355 12.89 -7.55 -17.86
C ALA A 355 13.63 -7.94 -16.55
N PRO A 356 13.03 -7.86 -15.34
CA PRO A 356 13.69 -8.29 -14.11
C PRO A 356 14.12 -9.76 -14.11
N LEU A 357 13.49 -10.63 -14.93
CA LEU A 357 13.86 -12.04 -15.04
C LEU A 357 15.26 -12.24 -15.63
N LEU A 358 15.82 -11.26 -16.33
CA LEU A 358 17.20 -11.32 -16.84
C LEU A 358 18.24 -11.47 -15.72
N ALA A 359 17.88 -11.11 -14.49
CA ALA A 359 18.72 -11.29 -13.30
C ALA A 359 18.72 -12.74 -12.76
N LEU A 360 17.96 -13.67 -13.36
CA LEU A 360 17.81 -15.05 -12.92
C LEU A 360 18.54 -16.03 -13.87
N PRO A 361 19.85 -16.26 -13.68
CA PRO A 361 20.66 -17.04 -14.62
C PRO A 361 20.29 -18.53 -14.68
N HIS A 362 19.51 -19.02 -13.71
CA HIS A 362 19.15 -20.43 -13.57
C HIS A 362 17.67 -20.71 -13.85
N LEU A 363 16.89 -19.72 -14.29
CA LEU A 363 15.48 -19.90 -14.58
C LEU A 363 15.29 -20.83 -15.78
N THR A 364 14.67 -21.99 -15.57
CA THR A 364 14.44 -23.01 -16.61
C THR A 364 12.96 -23.15 -16.99
N TYR A 365 12.05 -22.84 -16.08
CA TYR A 365 10.62 -22.93 -16.29
C TYR A 365 9.93 -21.62 -15.91
N LEU A 366 9.08 -21.12 -16.81
CA LEU A 366 8.26 -19.94 -16.60
C LEU A 366 6.81 -20.19 -17.06
N ASP A 367 5.84 -19.97 -16.18
CA ASP A 367 4.42 -19.88 -16.53
C ASP A 367 3.94 -18.43 -16.52
N VAL A 368 3.56 -17.93 -17.69
CA VAL A 368 2.99 -16.60 -17.99
C VAL A 368 1.57 -16.71 -18.53
N SER A 369 0.90 -17.82 -18.27
CA SER A 369 -0.47 -18.04 -18.73
C SER A 369 -1.41 -16.97 -18.18
N TYR A 370 -2.28 -16.44 -19.03
CA TYR A 370 -3.25 -15.41 -18.71
C TYR A 370 -2.63 -14.11 -18.17
N CYS A 371 -1.35 -13.85 -18.47
CA CYS A 371 -0.72 -12.54 -18.25
C CYS A 371 -1.00 -11.64 -19.45
N ALA A 372 -2.12 -10.91 -19.40
CA ALA A 372 -2.54 -10.04 -20.50
C ALA A 372 -1.76 -8.72 -20.57
N GLY A 373 -1.13 -8.30 -19.46
CA GLY A 373 -0.40 -7.03 -19.34
C GLY A 373 1.04 -7.05 -19.86
N VAL A 374 1.63 -8.23 -20.10
CA VAL A 374 3.04 -8.33 -20.53
C VAL A 374 3.22 -7.69 -21.91
N THR A 375 4.17 -6.76 -22.00
CA THR A 375 4.49 -6.02 -23.24
C THR A 375 5.86 -6.34 -23.82
N ASP A 376 6.83 -6.75 -22.99
CA ASP A 376 8.24 -6.93 -23.35
C ASP A 376 8.61 -8.41 -23.63
N TRP A 377 7.76 -9.11 -24.36
CA TRP A 377 7.94 -10.51 -24.78
C TRP A 377 9.32 -10.89 -25.33
N PRO A 378 10.04 -10.03 -26.10
CA PRO A 378 11.39 -10.37 -26.58
C PRO A 378 12.38 -10.76 -25.47
N VAL A 379 12.20 -10.29 -24.23
CA VAL A 379 13.03 -10.67 -23.07
C VAL A 379 13.13 -12.18 -22.89
N LEU A 380 12.06 -12.92 -23.22
CA LEU A 380 12.06 -14.38 -23.11
C LEU A 380 13.16 -15.03 -23.94
N ALA A 381 13.51 -14.45 -25.11
CA ALA A 381 14.55 -14.95 -26.00
C ALA A 381 15.98 -14.72 -25.45
N ASP A 382 16.14 -13.80 -24.50
CA ASP A 382 17.43 -13.44 -23.91
C ASP A 382 17.71 -14.20 -22.60
N LEU A 383 16.72 -14.90 -22.04
CA LEU A 383 16.90 -15.75 -20.86
C LEU A 383 17.71 -17.02 -21.22
N PRO A 384 18.97 -17.16 -20.76
CA PRO A 384 19.91 -18.15 -21.29
C PRO A 384 19.62 -19.58 -20.85
N GLY A 385 18.99 -19.75 -19.68
CA GLY A 385 18.67 -21.04 -19.09
C GLY A 385 17.25 -21.54 -19.38
N LEU A 386 16.41 -20.73 -20.06
CA LEU A 386 14.99 -21.00 -20.18
C LEU A 386 14.73 -22.19 -21.11
N GLN A 387 14.05 -23.20 -20.59
CA GLN A 387 13.75 -24.46 -21.30
C GLN A 387 12.26 -24.63 -21.56
N THR A 388 11.41 -24.12 -20.68
CA THR A 388 9.95 -24.27 -20.79
C THR A 388 9.26 -22.94 -20.52
N VAL A 389 8.35 -22.58 -21.43
CA VAL A 389 7.45 -21.44 -21.30
C VAL A 389 6.03 -21.92 -21.49
N VAL A 390 5.18 -21.67 -20.50
CA VAL A 390 3.73 -21.89 -20.60
C VAL A 390 3.04 -20.54 -20.78
N ALA A 391 2.32 -20.39 -21.89
CA ALA A 391 1.83 -19.11 -22.38
C ALA A 391 0.35 -19.17 -22.79
N HIS A 392 -0.48 -19.96 -22.09
CA HIS A 392 -1.90 -20.09 -22.42
C HIS A 392 -2.64 -18.75 -22.23
N GLY A 393 -3.44 -18.34 -23.21
CA GLY A 393 -4.35 -17.20 -23.05
C GLY A 393 -3.65 -15.85 -22.83
N CYS A 394 -2.38 -15.72 -23.24
CA CYS A 394 -1.67 -14.45 -23.27
C CYS A 394 -1.56 -13.91 -24.71
N ARG A 395 -1.13 -12.64 -24.86
CA ARG A 395 -0.99 -11.97 -26.16
C ARG A 395 0.44 -12.08 -26.72
N LEU A 396 1.01 -13.29 -26.74
CA LEU A 396 2.36 -13.53 -27.25
C LEU A 396 2.46 -13.18 -28.76
N PRO A 397 3.29 -12.20 -29.16
CA PRO A 397 3.42 -11.79 -30.56
C PRO A 397 3.91 -12.94 -31.44
N ALA A 398 3.39 -13.02 -32.67
CA ALA A 398 3.70 -14.12 -33.59
C ALA A 398 5.20 -14.27 -33.89
N GLU A 399 5.92 -13.15 -34.01
CA GLU A 399 7.37 -13.13 -34.24
C GLU A 399 8.13 -13.73 -33.05
N VAL A 400 7.83 -13.28 -31.82
CA VAL A 400 8.44 -13.84 -30.60
C VAL A 400 8.10 -15.32 -30.47
N ARG A 401 6.86 -15.71 -30.78
CA ARG A 401 6.43 -17.11 -30.76
C ARG A 401 7.27 -17.98 -31.70
N LEU A 402 7.58 -17.51 -32.91
CA LEU A 402 8.43 -18.24 -33.86
C LEU A 402 9.84 -18.41 -33.30
N THR A 403 10.46 -17.33 -32.82
CA THR A 403 11.79 -17.36 -32.20
C THR A 403 11.85 -18.33 -31.02
N LEU A 404 10.83 -18.30 -30.15
CA LEU A 404 10.76 -19.22 -29.01
C LEU A 404 10.49 -20.66 -29.43
N ALA A 405 9.68 -20.90 -30.46
CA ALA A 405 9.45 -22.25 -30.98
C ALA A 405 10.71 -22.86 -31.58
N GLU A 406 11.52 -22.08 -32.30
CA GLU A 406 12.81 -22.52 -32.83
C GLU A 406 13.81 -22.84 -31.72
N ARG A 407 13.84 -22.01 -30.67
CA ARG A 407 14.78 -22.18 -29.55
C ARG A 407 14.37 -23.28 -28.57
N LEU A 408 13.08 -23.37 -28.22
CA LEU A 408 12.56 -24.22 -27.13
C LEU A 408 11.91 -25.51 -27.64
N GLY A 409 11.48 -25.57 -28.91
CA GLY A 409 10.76 -26.70 -29.48
C GLY A 409 9.50 -27.04 -28.67
N ALA A 410 9.44 -28.27 -28.13
CA ALA A 410 8.33 -28.75 -27.31
C ALA A 410 8.21 -28.05 -25.95
N GLY A 411 9.21 -27.25 -25.56
CA GLY A 411 9.20 -26.45 -24.33
C GLY A 411 8.27 -25.23 -24.38
N LEU A 412 7.79 -24.82 -25.56
CA LEU A 412 6.78 -23.77 -25.68
C LEU A 412 5.37 -24.40 -25.65
N ILE A 413 4.62 -24.12 -24.58
CA ILE A 413 3.30 -24.71 -24.30
C ILE A 413 2.22 -23.62 -24.30
N GLY A 414 1.07 -23.93 -24.90
CA GLY A 414 -0.11 -23.06 -24.90
C GLY A 414 -0.28 -22.17 -26.13
N GLN A 415 -0.35 -22.83 -27.29
CA GLN A 415 -0.49 -22.22 -28.62
C GLN A 415 -1.81 -21.49 -28.87
#